data_AF-A0A1C3WT93-F1
#
_entry.id   AF-A0A1C3WT93-F1
#
_cell.length_a   1.000
_cell.length_b   1.000
_cell.length_c   1.000
_cell.angle_alpha   90.00
_cell.angle_beta   90.00
_cell.angle_gamma   90.00
#
_symmetry.space_group_name_H-M   'P 1'
#
loop_
_entity.id
_entity.type
_entity.pdbx_description
1 polymer ?
#
loop_
_entity_poly.entity_id
_entity_poly.type
_entity_poly.pdbx_seq_one_letter_code
_entity_poly.pdbx_strand_id
1 'polypeptide(L)'
;MQGGADPSNSPIARDALGRPCLNVEAAARAHIVNSSLIDHVVSVKNNCSRTIKIKVCYTNSERCTDAVLGSYGRSDVILGTMTGVKIFRYSILQK
;
A
#
# COMPACT_ATOMS: atom_id res chain seq x y z
N MET A 1 -9.61 5.35 8.99
CA MET A 1 -8.61 4.41 8.46
C MET A 1 -9.33 3.44 7.54
N GLN A 2 -8.77 3.09 6.39
CA GLN A 2 -9.37 2.11 5.49
C GLN A 2 -9.07 0.68 5.94
N GLY A 3 -9.80 -0.29 5.38
CA GLY A 3 -9.57 -1.70 5.64
C GLY A 3 -8.23 -2.21 5.11
N GLY A 4 -7.90 -3.45 5.49
CA GLY A 4 -6.71 -4.14 5.00
C GLY A 4 -6.73 -4.36 3.48
N ALA A 5 -5.57 -4.68 2.91
CA ALA A 5 -5.44 -4.99 1.49
C ALA A 5 -6.27 -6.23 1.12
N ASP A 6 -6.84 -6.23 -0.09
CA ASP A 6 -7.47 -7.41 -0.66
C ASP A 6 -6.43 -8.54 -0.84
N PRO A 7 -6.83 -9.81 -0.68
CA PRO A 7 -5.93 -10.93 -0.85
C PRO A 7 -5.36 -10.93 -2.27
N SER A 8 -4.04 -11.07 -2.35
CA SER A 8 -3.34 -11.26 -3.62
C SER A 8 -2.72 -12.65 -3.65
N ASN A 9 -2.55 -13.21 -4.85
CA ASN A 9 -1.93 -14.53 -5.02
C ASN A 9 -0.40 -14.51 -4.89
N SER A 10 0.18 -13.42 -4.38
CA SER A 10 1.64 -13.27 -4.23
C SER A 10 2.15 -13.93 -2.95
N PRO A 11 3.37 -14.50 -2.97
CA PRO A 11 3.99 -15.02 -1.77
C PRO A 11 4.19 -13.92 -0.73
N ILE A 12 3.87 -14.22 0.54
CA ILE A 12 4.05 -13.28 1.65
C ILE A 12 5.43 -13.50 2.26
N ALA A 13 6.29 -12.47 2.18
CA ALA A 13 7.54 -12.43 2.92
C ALA A 13 7.26 -12.51 4.43
N ARG A 14 7.86 -13.49 5.09
CA ARG A 14 7.78 -13.68 6.55
C ARG A 14 9.14 -13.52 7.22
N ASP A 15 9.13 -13.18 8.49
CA ASP A 15 10.31 -13.18 9.35
C ASP A 15 10.64 -14.60 9.86
N ALA A 16 11.71 -14.73 10.65
CA ALA A 16 12.13 -16.00 11.25
C ALA A 16 11.10 -16.60 12.22
N LEU A 17 10.14 -15.80 12.71
CA LEU A 17 9.04 -16.22 13.58
C LEU A 17 7.76 -16.51 12.78
N GLY A 18 7.83 -16.49 11.44
CA GLY A 18 6.68 -16.74 10.55
C GLY A 18 5.70 -15.57 10.44
N ARG A 19 6.00 -14.39 10.99
CA ARG A 19 5.13 -13.21 10.93
C ARG A 19 5.29 -12.48 9.61
N PRO A 20 4.22 -11.90 9.03
CA PRO A 20 4.33 -11.09 7.81
C PRO A 20 5.32 -9.93 7.99
N CYS A 21 6.25 -9.78 7.05
CA CYS A 21 7.22 -8.69 7.06
C CYS A 21 6.56 -7.32 6.85
N LEU A 22 5.47 -7.27 6.08
CA LEU A 22 4.84 -6.01 5.69
C LEU A 22 3.67 -5.69 6.62
N ASN A 23 3.70 -4.50 7.19
CA ASN A 23 2.54 -3.86 7.80
C ASN A 23 2.00 -2.79 6.86
N VAL A 24 0.70 -2.77 6.64
CA VAL A 24 0.05 -1.99 5.58
C VAL A 24 -1.08 -1.17 6.20
N GLU A 25 -1.09 0.11 5.90
CA GLU A 25 -2.12 1.05 6.31
C GLU A 25 -2.59 1.86 5.10
N ALA A 26 -3.89 1.95 4.88
CA ALA A 26 -4.45 2.76 3.81
C ALA A 26 -5.30 3.91 4.35
N ALA A 27 -5.17 5.06 3.69
CA ALA A 27 -5.89 6.27 4.03
C ALA A 27 -6.30 7.04 2.78
N ALA A 28 -7.53 7.53 2.79
CA ALA A 28 -7.97 8.59 1.88
C ALA A 28 -7.64 9.94 2.54
N ARG A 29 -6.69 10.69 1.96
CA ARG A 29 -6.22 11.97 2.51
C ARG A 29 -6.70 13.11 1.63
N ALA A 30 -7.44 14.05 2.20
CA ALA A 30 -7.85 15.25 1.48
C ALA A 30 -6.67 16.22 1.31
N HIS A 31 -6.56 16.88 0.17
CA HIS A 31 -5.58 17.95 -0.04
C HIS A 31 -5.91 19.15 0.85
N ILE A 32 -4.87 19.84 1.33
CA ILE A 32 -5.02 21.01 2.21
C ILE A 32 -5.69 22.18 1.46
N VAL A 33 -5.30 22.41 0.20
CA VAL A 33 -5.80 23.53 -0.61
C VAL A 33 -7.20 23.25 -1.17
N ASN A 34 -7.48 22.00 -1.53
CA ASN A 34 -8.77 21.60 -2.09
C ASN A 34 -9.23 20.27 -1.48
N SER A 35 -10.09 20.35 -0.47
CA SER A 35 -10.59 19.17 0.26
C SER A 35 -11.48 18.25 -0.58
N SER A 36 -11.90 18.67 -1.78
CA SER A 36 -12.59 17.80 -2.72
C SER A 36 -11.65 16.78 -3.38
N LEU A 37 -10.36 17.12 -3.52
CA LEU A 37 -9.33 16.22 -4.01
C LEU A 37 -8.84 15.32 -2.88
N ILE A 38 -9.01 14.02 -3.10
CA ILE A 38 -8.68 12.97 -2.14
C ILE A 38 -7.59 12.08 -2.75
N ASP A 39 -6.44 12.01 -2.09
CA ASP A 39 -5.38 11.06 -2.39
C ASP A 39 -5.68 9.70 -1.77
N HIS A 40 -5.47 8.67 -2.56
CA HIS A 40 -5.52 7.28 -2.13
C HIS A 40 -4.11 6.85 -1.76
N VAL A 41 -3.80 6.92 -0.46
CA VAL A 41 -2.46 6.66 0.06
C VAL A 41 -2.42 5.28 0.71
N VAL A 42 -1.42 4.49 0.34
CA VAL A 42 -1.09 3.20 0.94
C VAL A 42 0.30 3.30 1.55
N SER A 43 0.36 3.35 2.88
CA SER A 43 1.59 3.29 3.66
C SER A 43 1.96 1.83 3.90
N VAL A 44 3.16 1.45 3.47
CA VAL A 44 3.69 0.11 3.73
C VAL A 44 4.98 0.22 4.52
N LYS A 45 5.04 -0.50 5.64
CA LYS A 45 6.22 -0.62 6.49
C LYS A 45 6.75 -2.04 6.40
N ASN A 46 8.04 -2.16 6.11
CA ASN A 46 8.78 -3.38 6.23
C ASN A 46 9.30 -3.52 7.67
N ASN A 47 9.03 -4.65 8.31
CA ASN A 47 9.53 -5.01 9.64
C ASN A 47 10.64 -6.06 9.59
N CYS A 48 11.09 -6.44 8.38
CA CYS A 48 12.17 -7.37 8.16
C CYS A 48 13.46 -6.64 7.78
N SER A 49 14.59 -7.31 8.01
CA SER A 49 15.93 -6.79 7.73
C SER A 49 16.32 -6.82 6.25
N ARG A 50 15.46 -7.36 5.38
CA ARG A 50 15.69 -7.51 3.93
C ARG A 50 14.92 -6.45 3.15
N THR A 51 15.45 -6.06 1.99
CA THR A 51 14.71 -5.22 1.04
C THR A 51 13.60 -6.02 0.37
N ILE A 52 12.40 -5.46 0.29
CA ILE A 52 11.22 -6.09 -0.34
C ILE A 52 10.71 -5.15 -1.44
N LYS A 53 10.53 -5.68 -2.65
CA LYS A 53 9.89 -4.95 -3.74
C LYS A 53 8.40 -5.28 -3.71
N ILE A 54 7.59 -4.23 -3.75
CA ILE A 54 6.14 -4.36 -3.77
C ILE A 54 5.56 -3.64 -4.97
N LYS A 55 4.40 -4.11 -5.39
CA LYS A 55 3.55 -3.44 -6.37
C LYS A 55 2.17 -3.31 -5.75
N VAL A 56 1.69 -2.08 -5.61
CA VAL A 56 0.36 -1.77 -5.08
C VAL A 56 -0.55 -1.47 -6.26
N CYS A 57 -1.70 -2.12 -6.36
CA CYS A 57 -2.64 -1.93 -7.46
C CYS A 57 -4.02 -1.56 -6.92
N TYR A 58 -4.78 -0.78 -7.69
CA TYR A 58 -6.23 -0.73 -7.48
C TYR A 58 -6.85 -2.10 -7.76
N THR A 59 -7.79 -2.52 -6.93
CA THR A 59 -8.51 -3.79 -7.15
C THR A 59 -9.24 -3.74 -8.49
N ASN A 60 -9.11 -4.82 -9.29
CA ASN A 60 -9.64 -4.92 -10.65
C ASN A 60 -9.11 -3.87 -11.65
N SER A 61 -7.92 -3.33 -11.42
CA SER A 61 -7.27 -2.41 -12.34
C SER A 61 -5.83 -2.84 -12.63
N GLU A 62 -5.37 -2.48 -13.83
CA GLU A 62 -3.95 -2.58 -14.21
C GLU A 62 -3.13 -1.38 -13.72
N ARG A 63 -3.78 -0.38 -13.09
CA ARG A 63 -3.11 0.78 -12.50
C ARG A 63 -2.42 0.37 -11.21
N CYS A 64 -1.12 0.16 -11.32
CA CYS A 64 -0.26 -0.22 -10.22
C CYS A 64 0.92 0.74 -10.07
N THR A 65 1.39 0.86 -8.84
CA THR A 65 2.59 1.63 -8.49
C THR A 65 3.58 0.69 -7.83
N ASP A 66 4.80 0.65 -8.36
CA ASP A 66 5.91 -0.10 -7.78
C ASP A 66 6.57 0.71 -6.66
N ALA A 67 6.95 0.05 -5.57
CA ALA A 67 7.71 0.64 -4.48
C ALA A 67 8.76 -0.32 -3.94
N VAL A 68 9.90 0.24 -3.54
CA VAL A 68 10.99 -0.53 -2.93
C VAL A 68 11.03 -0.18 -1.45
N LEU A 69 10.87 -1.19 -0.60
CA LEU A 69 10.95 -1.04 0.84
C LEU A 69 12.31 -1.56 1.29
N GLY A 70 13.17 -0.65 1.75
CA GLY A 70 14.41 -1.01 2.41
C GLY A 70 14.17 -1.79 3.71
N SER A 71 15.26 -2.31 4.28
CA SER A 71 15.28 -2.92 5.61
C SER A 71 14.66 -2.00 6.65
N TYR A 72 13.67 -2.49 7.41
CA TYR A 72 12.90 -1.72 8.40
C TYR A 72 12.27 -0.40 7.89
N GLY A 73 12.20 -0.22 6.56
CA GLY A 73 11.80 1.01 5.92
C GLY A 73 10.29 1.17 5.80
N ARG A 74 9.83 2.41 5.62
CA ARG A 74 8.45 2.76 5.28
C ARG A 74 8.43 3.46 3.92
N SER A 75 7.42 3.15 3.11
CA SER A 75 7.11 3.90 1.89
C SER A 75 5.63 4.23 1.86
N ASP A 76 5.32 5.47 1.49
CA ASP A 76 3.95 5.93 1.28
C ASP A 76 3.72 6.01 -0.24
N VAL A 77 2.79 5.21 -0.74
CA VAL A 77 2.46 5.10 -2.16
C VAL A 77 1.14 5.79 -2.42
N ILE A 78 1.12 6.75 -3.34
CA ILE A 78 -0.11 7.37 -3.81
C ILE A 78 -0.57 6.61 -5.05
N LEU A 79 -1.70 5.91 -4.94
CA LEU A 79 -2.29 5.15 -6.05
C LEU A 79 -2.99 6.08 -7.06
N GLY A 80 -3.54 7.18 -6.58
CA GLY A 80 -4.23 8.17 -7.39
C GLY A 80 -4.89 9.25 -6.55
N THR A 81 -5.34 10.29 -7.24
CA THR A 81 -6.07 11.43 -6.66
C THR A 81 -7.44 11.50 -7.34
N MET A 82 -8.51 11.54 -6.56
CA MET A 82 -9.89 11.53 -7.06
C MET A 82 -10.76 12.54 -6.32
N THR A 83 -11.78 13.06 -6.99
CA THR A 83 -12.74 13.98 -6.38
C THR A 83 -13.78 13.23 -5.54
N GLY A 84 -13.81 13.46 -4.24
CA GLY A 84 -14.85 12.94 -3.32
C GLY A 84 -14.80 11.45 -3.00
N VAL A 85 -13.95 10.66 -3.66
CA VAL A 85 -13.84 9.21 -3.44
C VAL A 85 -12.93 8.93 -2.24
N LYS A 86 -13.54 8.54 -1.11
CA LYS A 86 -12.82 8.26 0.15
C LYS A 86 -12.59 6.78 0.43
N ILE A 87 -13.25 5.89 -0.32
CA ILE A 87 -13.16 4.44 -0.14
C ILE A 87 -12.54 3.88 -1.41
N PHE A 88 -11.48 3.09 -1.27
CA PHE A 88 -10.87 2.39 -2.39
C PHE A 88 -10.43 1.01 -1.96
N ARG A 89 -10.37 0.11 -2.93
CA ARG A 89 -9.86 -1.24 -2.74
C ARG A 89 -8.53 -1.36 -3.45
N TYR A 90 -7.61 -2.06 -2.81
CA TYR A 90 -6.25 -2.21 -3.29
C TYR A 90 -5.72 -3.59 -2.94
N SER A 91 -4.80 -4.08 -3.77
CA SER A 91 -4.05 -5.31 -3.54
C SER A 91 -2.55 -5.02 -3.58
N ILE A 92 -1.78 -5.84 -2.86
CA ILE A 92 -0.33 -5.71 -2.78
C ILE A 92 0.30 -7.00 -3.27
N LEU A 93 1.15 -6.88 -4.28
CA LEU A 93 1.93 -7.97 -4.85
C LEU A 93 3.38 -7.81 -4.39
N GLN A 94 3.95 -8.85 -3.79
CA GLN A 94 5.36 -8.89 -3.42
C GLN A 94 6.14 -9.57 -4.55
N LYS A 95 7.26 -8.97 -4.96
CA LYS A 95 8.14 -9.46 -6.04
C LYS A 95 9.55 -9.73 -5.53
#